data_AF-A0ABD1QXT1-F1
#
_entry.id   AF-A0ABD1QXT1-F1
#
_cell.length_a   1.000
_cell.length_b   1.000
_cell.length_c   1.000
_cell.angle_alpha   90.00
_cell.angle_beta   90.00
_cell.angle_gamma   90.00
#
_symmetry.space_group_name_H-M   'P 1'
#
loop_
_entity.id
_entity.type
_entity.pdbx_description
1 polymer ?
#
loop_
_entity_poly.entity_id
_entity_poly.type
_entity_poly.pdbx_seq_one_letter_code
_entity_poly.pdbx_strand_id
1 'polypeptide(L)'
;MLSRSCFNILNLDDYSGGGDLTRIPKVISAPGIISDFEECNNGETQESDAVSSVNQERRIIVANRLPLQSYKDSESKKWCFDWDKDALVLQLKDGFSSDVEIIHVGCLGVEIDPLEQEEVAQLLLDKFKCVPTFLPLDLMNKFYHGFCKHYLWPLFHYMLPFTPNHGVRFDKATWQAYVSANKIFADKVMEVINPDEDYVWVHDYHLMILPTFLRKRYMRVKLGFFLHSPFPSSEIYRTLPVREEILRGLLNCDLIGFHTFDYARHFLSCCSRMLGLDYQSKRGYIGLDYYGRTVCLKILSVGIHMGQIQSVMAQQGTAKKVMELKEEY
;
A
#
# COMPACT_ATOMS: atom_id res chain seq x y z
N MET A 1 19.05 -21.45 17.24
CA MET A 1 19.83 -21.70 16.01
C MET A 1 19.19 -20.91 14.89
N LEU A 2 19.80 -19.78 14.51
CA LEU A 2 19.30 -18.92 13.44
C LEU A 2 19.54 -19.61 12.08
N SER A 3 18.45 -19.89 11.36
CA SER A 3 18.48 -20.58 10.07
C SER A 3 19.09 -19.69 8.99
N ARG A 4 19.89 -20.31 8.11
CA ARG A 4 20.66 -19.70 7.01
C ARG A 4 19.85 -18.85 6.01
N SER A 5 18.52 -18.76 6.09
CA SER A 5 17.68 -17.99 5.15
C SER A 5 17.42 -16.53 5.56
N CYS A 6 17.70 -16.12 6.80
CA CYS A 6 17.73 -14.69 7.15
C CYS A 6 18.80 -13.91 6.36
N PHE A 7 19.85 -14.59 5.88
CA PHE A 7 20.92 -13.98 5.11
C PHE A 7 20.47 -13.46 3.73
N ASN A 8 19.53 -14.12 3.05
CA ASN A 8 19.06 -13.62 1.74
C ASN A 8 18.08 -12.44 1.87
N ILE A 9 17.47 -12.24 3.04
CA ILE A 9 16.64 -11.05 3.35
C ILE A 9 17.51 -9.88 3.81
N LEU A 10 18.71 -10.17 4.35
CA LEU A 10 19.72 -9.15 4.67
C LEU A 10 20.35 -8.53 3.40
N ASN A 11 20.45 -9.28 2.30
CA ASN A 11 21.01 -8.78 1.04
C ASN A 11 20.20 -7.68 0.33
N LEU A 12 18.96 -7.38 0.77
CA LEU A 12 18.22 -6.21 0.28
C LEU A 12 18.76 -4.90 0.88
N ASP A 13 19.38 -4.95 2.06
CA ASP A 13 20.02 -3.79 2.70
C ASP A 13 21.47 -3.57 2.24
N ASP A 14 22.15 -4.59 1.68
CA ASP A 14 23.53 -4.48 1.15
C ASP A 14 23.65 -3.60 -0.12
N TYR A 15 22.54 -3.02 -0.59
CA TYR A 15 22.51 -2.12 -1.73
C TYR A 15 22.58 -0.62 -1.38
N SER A 16 22.63 -0.25 -0.09
CA SER A 16 22.81 1.14 0.33
C SER A 16 24.25 1.45 0.75
N GLY A 17 24.93 2.28 -0.05
CA GLY A 17 26.18 2.94 0.35
C GLY A 17 25.95 3.81 1.60
N GLY A 18 26.91 3.73 2.52
CA GLY A 18 26.83 4.37 3.83
C GLY A 18 26.74 5.89 3.78
N GLY A 19 25.82 6.42 4.57
CA GLY A 19 25.71 7.83 4.93
C GLY A 19 25.18 7.90 6.35
N ASP A 20 26.04 8.34 7.27
CA ASP A 20 25.82 8.45 8.70
C ASP A 20 24.70 9.46 8.99
N LEU A 21 23.60 9.03 9.61
CA LEU A 21 22.53 9.91 10.10
C LEU A 21 22.41 9.75 11.62
N THR A 22 22.74 10.84 12.29
CA THR A 22 22.80 11.05 13.73
C THR A 22 21.48 10.68 14.43
N ARG A 23 21.58 9.78 15.42
CA ARG A 23 20.48 9.35 16.30
C ARG A 23 20.02 10.47 17.24
N ILE A 24 18.72 10.74 17.27
CA ILE A 24 18.04 11.53 18.32
C ILE A 24 17.39 10.55 19.31
N PRO A 25 17.46 10.77 20.64
CA PRO A 25 17.10 9.76 21.64
C PRO A 25 15.59 9.68 21.92
N LYS A 26 15.13 8.47 22.28
CA LYS A 26 13.75 8.17 22.70
C LYS A 26 13.56 8.52 24.19
N VAL A 27 12.45 9.19 24.50
CA VAL A 27 11.97 9.42 25.87
C VAL A 27 11.41 8.11 26.43
N ILE A 28 11.89 7.73 27.61
CA ILE A 28 11.49 6.55 28.39
C ILE A 28 10.33 6.95 29.29
N SER A 29 9.18 6.30 29.16
CA SER A 29 8.15 6.27 30.21
C SER A 29 8.40 5.04 31.10
N ALA A 30 8.79 5.30 32.35
CA ALA A 30 8.99 4.28 33.37
C ALA A 30 7.64 3.89 34.01
N PRO A 31 7.41 2.60 34.34
CA PRO A 31 6.28 2.19 35.15
C PRO A 31 6.63 2.33 36.65
N GLY A 32 5.77 3.04 37.39
CA GLY A 32 5.92 3.30 38.82
C GLY A 32 5.55 2.11 39.71
N ILE A 33 6.49 1.77 40.59
CA ILE A 33 6.39 1.44 42.02
C ILE A 33 5.15 0.64 42.48
N ILE A 34 5.42 -0.59 42.91
CA ILE A 34 4.60 -1.43 43.79
C ILE A 34 4.74 -0.91 45.23
N SER A 35 3.63 -0.72 45.93
CA SER A 35 3.59 -0.77 47.39
C SER A 35 2.29 -1.43 47.85
N ASP A 36 2.44 -2.59 48.48
CA ASP A 36 1.41 -3.29 49.25
C ASP A 36 1.05 -2.50 50.53
N PHE A 37 -0.24 -2.46 50.91
CA PHE A 37 -0.80 -2.90 52.21
C PHE A 37 -2.22 -2.34 52.50
N GLU A 38 -3.15 -3.29 52.67
CA GLU A 38 -4.30 -3.44 53.60
C GLU A 38 -5.56 -2.54 53.66
N GLU A 39 -6.64 -3.24 54.01
CA GLU A 39 -8.10 -3.02 53.97
C GLU A 39 -8.69 -1.91 54.87
N CYS A 40 -9.80 -1.26 54.43
CA CYS A 40 -11.07 -1.18 55.19
C CYS A 40 -12.22 -0.48 54.42
N ASN A 41 -13.25 -1.29 54.12
CA ASN A 41 -14.71 -1.08 54.14
C ASN A 41 -15.43 0.28 53.87
N ASN A 42 -16.49 0.16 53.06
CA ASN A 42 -17.76 0.90 52.97
C ASN A 42 -17.82 2.35 52.44
N GLY A 43 -18.58 2.52 51.35
CA GLY A 43 -19.34 3.73 51.09
C GLY A 43 -19.26 4.26 49.65
N GLU A 44 -20.35 4.11 48.91
CA GLU A 44 -20.77 4.98 47.79
C GLU A 44 -19.86 5.06 46.56
N THR A 45 -20.12 4.19 45.57
CA THR A 45 -19.60 4.35 44.22
C THR A 45 -20.31 5.52 43.53
N GLN A 46 -19.69 6.69 43.58
CA GLN A 46 -19.90 7.72 42.55
C GLN A 46 -19.27 7.20 41.25
N GLU A 47 -20.10 6.92 40.25
CA GLU A 47 -19.66 6.73 38.87
C GLU A 47 -18.99 8.03 38.40
N SER A 48 -17.66 8.07 38.45
CA SER A 48 -16.90 9.05 37.71
C SER A 48 -16.84 8.59 36.26
N ASP A 49 -17.47 9.35 35.37
CA ASP A 49 -17.38 9.25 33.92
C ASP A 49 -15.91 9.27 33.45
N ALA A 50 -15.29 8.10 33.39
CA ALA A 50 -14.13 7.89 32.54
C ALA A 50 -14.67 7.83 31.12
N VAL A 51 -14.60 8.95 30.40
CA VAL A 51 -14.83 9.01 28.96
C VAL A 51 -13.86 8.03 28.32
N SER A 52 -14.34 6.82 28.07
CA SER A 52 -13.65 5.85 27.22
C SER A 52 -13.58 6.49 25.85
N SER A 53 -12.39 6.96 25.47
CA SER A 53 -12.11 7.31 24.07
C SER A 53 -12.51 6.09 23.23
N VAL A 54 -13.59 6.24 22.47
CA VAL A 54 -14.07 5.19 21.57
C VAL A 54 -12.89 4.80 20.70
N ASN A 55 -12.44 3.54 20.82
CA ASN A 55 -11.26 3.05 20.10
C ASN A 55 -11.64 2.98 18.62
N GLN A 56 -11.41 4.06 17.87
CA GLN A 56 -11.80 4.16 16.46
C GLN A 56 -10.93 3.19 15.66
N GLU A 57 -11.59 2.30 14.93
CA GLU A 57 -10.87 1.36 14.08
C GLU A 57 -10.16 2.11 12.96
N ARG A 58 -8.84 1.90 12.84
CA ARG A 58 -8.03 2.56 11.81
C ARG A 58 -7.70 1.62 10.65
N ARG A 59 -7.70 2.16 9.43
CA ARG A 59 -7.32 1.46 8.20
C ARG A 59 -6.33 2.32 7.42
N ILE A 60 -5.17 1.74 7.10
CA ILE A 60 -4.11 2.42 6.35
C ILE A 60 -4.14 1.88 4.92
N ILE A 61 -4.53 2.73 3.97
CA ILE A 61 -4.57 2.39 2.55
C ILE A 61 -3.30 2.93 1.90
N VAL A 62 -2.50 2.04 1.32
CA VAL A 62 -1.21 2.38 0.70
C VAL A 62 -1.31 2.16 -0.80
N ALA A 63 -1.13 3.22 -1.57
CA ALA A 63 -1.18 3.19 -3.03
C ALA A 63 -0.07 4.06 -3.63
N ASN A 64 0.23 3.87 -4.92
CA ASN A 64 1.27 4.67 -5.59
C ASN A 64 0.96 6.18 -5.59
N ARG A 65 -0.31 6.57 -5.72
CA ARG A 65 -0.76 7.96 -5.73
C ARG A 65 -1.79 8.20 -4.64
N LEU A 66 -1.70 9.36 -3.99
CA LEU A 66 -2.75 9.87 -3.12
C LEU A 66 -3.98 10.27 -3.94
N PRO A 67 -5.19 10.13 -3.38
CA PRO A 67 -6.44 10.57 -3.99
C PRO A 67 -6.63 12.10 -3.91
N LEU A 68 -5.60 12.88 -4.24
CA LEU A 68 -5.60 14.33 -4.12
C LEU A 68 -5.17 14.99 -5.43
N GLN A 69 -5.88 16.04 -5.81
CA GLN A 69 -5.47 16.98 -6.83
C GLN A 69 -4.68 18.10 -6.16
N SER A 70 -3.47 18.34 -6.67
CA SER A 70 -2.55 19.34 -6.13
C SER A 70 -2.35 20.46 -7.14
N TYR A 71 -2.56 21.70 -6.72
CA TYR A 71 -2.36 22.88 -7.55
C TYR A 71 -1.73 24.00 -6.73
N LYS A 72 -0.95 24.86 -7.39
CA LYS A 72 -0.32 26.01 -6.75
C LYS A 72 -1.19 27.23 -7.05
N ASP A 73 -1.61 27.93 -6.00
CA ASP A 73 -2.42 29.13 -6.16
C ASP A 73 -1.59 30.26 -6.83
N SER A 74 -2.20 30.91 -7.82
CA SER A 74 -1.55 31.92 -8.66
C SER A 74 -1.18 33.19 -7.89
N GLU A 75 -1.95 33.53 -6.85
CA GLU A 75 -1.75 34.74 -6.05
C GLU A 75 -0.86 34.50 -4.84
N SER A 76 -1.16 33.49 -4.02
CA SER A 76 -0.42 33.23 -2.78
C SER A 76 0.86 32.41 -2.97
N LYS A 77 1.04 31.76 -4.13
CA LYS A 77 2.06 30.75 -4.39
C LYS A 77 2.08 29.61 -3.36
N LYS A 78 0.98 29.39 -2.63
CA LYS A 78 0.85 28.27 -1.70
C LYS A 78 0.25 27.05 -2.38
N TRP A 79 0.54 25.88 -1.83
CA TRP A 79 -0.04 24.62 -2.27
C TRP A 79 -1.48 24.48 -1.78
N CYS A 80 -2.38 24.19 -2.71
CA CYS A 80 -3.77 23.88 -2.46
C CYS A 80 -4.06 22.43 -2.89
N PHE A 81 -4.93 21.78 -2.12
CA PHE A 81 -5.27 20.38 -2.30
C PHE A 81 -6.78 20.21 -2.28
N ASP A 82 -7.30 19.40 -3.19
CA ASP A 82 -8.70 18.97 -3.19
C ASP A 82 -8.78 17.47 -3.45
N TRP A 83 -9.89 16.84 -3.06
CA TRP A 83 -10.10 15.41 -3.28
C TRP A 83 -10.28 15.09 -4.75
N ASP A 84 -9.51 14.12 -5.23
CA ASP A 84 -9.70 13.57 -6.57
C ASP A 84 -10.86 12.58 -6.58
N LYS A 85 -12.05 13.03 -7.01
CA LYS A 85 -13.27 12.22 -7.01
C LYS A 85 -13.20 11.02 -7.95
N ASP A 86 -12.28 11.04 -8.92
CA ASP A 86 -12.09 9.96 -9.88
C ASP A 86 -11.04 8.93 -9.40
N ALA A 87 -10.35 9.20 -8.30
CA ALA A 87 -9.36 8.29 -7.75
C ALA A 87 -10.04 7.06 -7.13
N LEU A 88 -9.76 5.87 -7.71
CA LEU A 88 -10.25 4.58 -7.20
C LEU A 88 -9.95 4.37 -5.71
N VAL A 89 -8.80 4.87 -5.25
CA VAL A 89 -8.36 4.75 -3.85
C VAL A 89 -9.26 5.54 -2.90
N LEU A 90 -9.85 6.65 -3.36
CA LEU A 90 -10.82 7.42 -2.58
C LEU A 90 -12.12 6.64 -2.41
N GLN A 91 -12.60 6.01 -3.48
CA GLN A 91 -13.87 5.26 -3.49
C GLN A 91 -13.86 4.05 -2.53
N LEU A 92 -12.67 3.55 -2.17
CA LEU A 92 -12.54 2.49 -1.16
C LEU A 92 -13.08 2.95 0.21
N LYS A 93 -13.06 4.25 0.51
CA LYS A 93 -13.59 4.82 1.75
C LYS A 93 -15.07 4.51 1.93
N ASP A 94 -15.85 4.54 0.85
CA ASP A 94 -17.30 4.35 0.91
C ASP A 94 -17.69 2.90 1.24
N GLY A 95 -16.75 1.96 1.16
CA GLY A 95 -16.93 0.58 1.60
C GLY A 95 -16.80 0.35 3.10
N PHE A 96 -16.32 1.35 3.86
CA PHE A 96 -16.16 1.26 5.31
C PHE A 96 -17.29 2.00 6.04
N SER A 97 -17.55 1.59 7.29
CA SER A 97 -18.46 2.29 8.19
C SER A 97 -17.93 3.69 8.53
N SER A 98 -18.83 4.62 8.88
CA SER A 98 -18.49 6.00 9.26
C SER A 98 -17.51 6.12 10.43
N ASP A 99 -17.44 5.07 11.25
CA ASP A 99 -16.67 5.06 12.50
C ASP A 99 -15.21 4.63 12.29
N VAL A 100 -14.87 4.19 11.07
CA VAL A 100 -13.54 3.76 10.69
C VAL A 100 -12.73 4.95 10.18
N GLU A 101 -11.61 5.24 10.84
CA GLU A 101 -10.67 6.27 10.36
C GLU A 101 -9.76 5.68 9.28
N ILE A 102 -9.72 6.34 8.13
CA ILE A 102 -8.92 5.91 6.98
C ILE A 102 -7.77 6.88 6.77
N ILE A 103 -6.56 6.32 6.70
CA ILE A 103 -5.34 7.06 6.41
C ILE A 103 -4.81 6.59 5.07
N HIS A 104 -4.56 7.53 4.16
CA HIS A 104 -3.99 7.23 2.85
C HIS A 104 -2.50 7.52 2.81
N VAL A 105 -1.69 6.59 2.30
CA VAL A 105 -0.26 6.76 2.09
C VAL A 105 0.04 6.65 0.60
N GLY A 106 0.70 7.65 0.03
CA GLY A 106 0.87 7.76 -1.42
C GLY A 106 1.80 8.89 -1.87
N CYS A 107 2.23 8.88 -3.14
CA CYS A 107 2.88 10.05 -3.75
C CYS A 107 1.85 11.09 -4.18
N LEU A 108 2.24 12.36 -4.17
CA LEU A 108 1.48 13.42 -4.84
C LEU A 108 1.76 13.41 -6.34
N GLY A 109 0.82 13.96 -7.12
CA GLY A 109 0.97 14.11 -8.58
C GLY A 109 1.95 15.21 -9.01
N VAL A 110 2.58 15.89 -8.06
CA VAL A 110 3.44 17.07 -8.26
C VAL A 110 4.73 16.93 -7.45
N GLU A 111 5.79 17.60 -7.91
CA GLU A 111 7.05 17.72 -7.18
C GLU A 111 6.98 18.88 -6.19
N ILE A 112 7.36 18.62 -4.94
CA ILE A 112 7.36 19.61 -3.86
C ILE A 112 8.80 19.81 -3.38
N ASP A 113 9.20 21.07 -3.27
CA ASP A 113 10.52 21.46 -2.81
C ASP A 113 10.77 20.87 -1.41
N PRO A 114 11.94 20.25 -1.13
CA PRO A 114 12.29 19.72 0.18
C PRO A 114 12.06 20.68 1.36
N LEU A 115 12.15 21.99 1.14
CA LEU A 115 11.88 23.00 2.17
C LEU A 115 10.40 23.11 2.54
N GLU A 116 9.49 22.81 1.61
CA GLU A 116 8.03 22.89 1.78
C GLU A 116 7.42 21.54 2.21
N GLN A 117 8.16 20.43 2.12
CA GLN A 117 7.64 19.07 2.30
C GLN A 117 7.03 18.83 3.69
N GLU A 118 7.65 19.36 4.74
CA GLU A 118 7.17 19.17 6.12
C GLU A 118 5.84 19.91 6.36
N GLU A 119 5.74 21.17 5.92
CA GLU A 119 4.50 21.96 6.03
C GLU A 119 3.36 21.30 5.25
N VAL A 120 3.65 20.80 4.04
CA VAL A 120 2.66 20.09 3.23
C VAL A 120 2.25 18.77 3.88
N ALA A 121 3.20 18.00 4.42
CA ALA A 121 2.88 16.73 5.08
C ALA A 121 1.96 16.92 6.29
N GLN A 122 2.22 17.93 7.12
CA GLN A 122 1.36 18.26 8.26
C GLN A 122 -0.03 18.70 7.81
N LEU A 123 -0.11 19.59 6.81
CA LEU A 123 -1.39 20.05 6.25
C LEU A 123 -2.23 18.89 5.70
N LEU A 124 -1.60 17.94 4.99
CA LEU A 124 -2.27 16.79 4.41
C LEU A 124 -2.73 15.78 5.46
N LEU A 125 -1.95 15.60 6.53
CA LEU A 125 -2.32 14.72 7.63
C LEU A 125 -3.52 15.29 8.40
N ASP A 126 -3.50 16.58 8.72
CA ASP A 126 -4.54 17.21 9.54
C ASP A 126 -5.87 17.35 8.79
N LYS A 127 -5.83 17.81 7.54
CA LYS A 127 -7.06 18.08 6.76
C LYS A 127 -7.59 16.87 6.01
N PHE A 128 -6.70 16.04 5.48
CA PHE A 128 -7.05 14.96 4.54
C PHE A 128 -6.73 13.56 5.07
N LYS A 129 -6.08 13.43 6.24
CA LYS A 129 -5.59 12.15 6.76
C LYS A 129 -4.71 11.41 5.74
N CYS A 130 -3.92 12.18 5.00
CA CYS A 130 -3.05 11.69 3.95
C CYS A 130 -1.59 11.88 4.36
N VAL A 131 -0.78 10.84 4.20
CA VAL A 131 0.66 10.84 4.44
C VAL A 131 1.37 10.86 3.08
N PRO A 132 1.93 11.99 2.64
CA PRO A 132 2.64 12.06 1.38
C PRO A 132 3.97 11.31 1.47
N THR A 133 4.26 10.56 0.41
CA THR A 133 5.56 9.93 0.17
C THR A 133 6.29 10.73 -0.88
N PHE A 134 7.33 11.46 -0.48
CA PHE A 134 8.15 12.24 -1.40
C PHE A 134 9.26 11.36 -1.98
N LEU A 135 9.19 11.09 -3.28
CA LEU A 135 10.23 10.38 -4.01
C LEU A 135 11.02 11.38 -4.87
N PRO A 136 12.37 11.35 -4.84
CA PRO A 136 13.17 12.13 -5.77
C PRO A 136 12.81 11.82 -7.22
N LEU A 137 12.84 12.83 -8.10
CA LEU A 137 12.37 12.69 -9.49
C LEU A 137 13.09 11.57 -10.27
N ASP A 138 14.41 11.45 -10.13
CA ASP A 138 15.19 10.37 -10.77
C ASP A 138 14.75 8.98 -10.27
N LEU A 139 14.50 8.85 -8.96
CA LEU A 139 14.01 7.62 -8.36
C LEU A 139 12.62 7.29 -8.88
N MET A 140 11.71 8.27 -8.89
CA MET A 140 10.34 8.13 -9.40
C MET A 140 10.35 7.68 -10.87
N ASN A 141 11.18 8.28 -11.72
CA ASN A 141 11.28 7.90 -13.12
C ASN A 141 11.75 6.45 -13.31
N LYS A 142 12.79 6.03 -12.60
CA LYS A 142 13.31 4.65 -12.69
C LYS A 142 12.33 3.63 -12.10
N PHE A 143 11.68 3.97 -10.99
CA PHE A 143 10.69 3.13 -10.32
C PHE A 143 9.40 3.00 -11.14
N TYR A 144 8.74 4.12 -11.42
CA TYR A 144 7.40 4.15 -11.99
C TYR A 144 7.44 3.98 -13.52
N HIS A 145 8.17 4.84 -14.23
CA HIS A 145 8.23 4.75 -15.69
C HIS A 145 9.08 3.56 -16.14
N GLY A 146 10.24 3.34 -15.52
CA GLY A 146 11.14 2.22 -15.81
C GLY A 146 10.58 0.87 -15.38
N PHE A 147 10.62 0.54 -14.10
CA PHE A 147 10.27 -0.81 -13.65
C PHE A 147 8.77 -1.10 -13.74
N CYS A 148 7.92 -0.20 -13.26
CA CYS A 148 6.48 -0.44 -13.19
C CYS A 148 5.81 -0.41 -14.58
N LYS A 149 5.92 0.69 -15.33
CA LYS A 149 5.21 0.87 -16.60
C LYS A 149 5.93 0.27 -17.80
N HIS A 150 7.24 0.34 -17.87
CA HIS A 150 7.97 -0.21 -19.01
C HIS A 150 8.15 -1.73 -18.88
N TYR A 151 8.36 -2.26 -17.67
CA TYR A 151 8.67 -3.69 -17.47
C TYR A 151 7.54 -4.55 -16.88
N LEU A 152 7.06 -4.26 -15.66
CA LEU A 152 6.02 -5.07 -15.02
C LEU A 152 4.69 -5.04 -15.77
N TRP A 153 4.23 -3.86 -16.18
CA TRP A 153 2.94 -3.69 -16.81
C TRP A 153 2.81 -4.52 -18.11
N PRO A 154 3.72 -4.44 -19.10
CA PRO A 154 3.64 -5.27 -20.29
C PRO A 154 3.70 -6.77 -19.97
N LEU A 155 4.54 -7.17 -19.02
CA LEU A 155 4.66 -8.57 -18.60
C LEU A 155 3.34 -9.11 -18.04
N PHE A 156 2.69 -8.36 -17.15
CA PHE A 156 1.43 -8.78 -16.51
C PHE A 156 0.26 -8.82 -17.50
N HIS A 157 0.36 -8.02 -18.58
CA HIS A 157 -0.64 -7.94 -19.65
C HIS A 157 -0.30 -8.82 -20.87
N TYR A 158 0.63 -9.77 -20.73
CA TYR A 158 1.01 -10.69 -21.82
C TYR A 158 1.53 -9.99 -23.09
N MET A 159 2.00 -8.75 -22.97
CA MET A 159 2.60 -7.98 -24.05
C MET A 159 4.07 -8.36 -24.17
N LEU A 160 4.31 -9.60 -24.61
CA LEU A 160 5.67 -10.08 -24.85
C LEU A 160 6.26 -9.40 -26.08
N PRO A 161 7.55 -9.05 -26.05
CA PRO A 161 8.20 -8.47 -27.21
C PRO A 161 8.32 -9.50 -28.33
N PHE A 162 7.69 -9.22 -29.47
CA PHE A 162 7.72 -10.09 -30.65
C PHE A 162 9.05 -10.02 -31.41
N THR A 163 9.94 -9.07 -31.08
CA THR A 163 11.24 -8.90 -31.75
C THR A 163 12.37 -8.52 -30.78
N PRO A 164 13.64 -8.87 -31.08
CA PRO A 164 14.80 -8.60 -30.21
C PRO A 164 15.06 -7.12 -29.92
N ASN A 165 14.61 -6.23 -30.81
CA ASN A 165 14.79 -4.77 -30.71
C ASN A 165 13.62 -4.07 -30.02
N HIS A 166 12.49 -4.75 -29.83
CA HIS A 166 11.33 -4.25 -29.09
C HIS A 166 11.17 -4.94 -27.72
N GLY A 167 12.20 -5.69 -27.31
CA GLY A 167 12.33 -6.34 -26.01
C GLY A 167 12.41 -5.38 -24.85
N VAL A 168 11.45 -5.44 -23.92
CA VAL A 168 11.66 -4.79 -22.62
C VAL A 168 12.75 -5.56 -21.88
N ARG A 169 13.96 -5.01 -21.85
CA ARG A 169 15.09 -5.62 -21.16
C ARG A 169 14.99 -5.35 -19.67
N PHE A 170 15.26 -6.37 -18.88
CA PHE A 170 15.40 -6.18 -17.44
C PHE A 170 16.62 -5.31 -17.15
N ASP A 171 16.42 -4.22 -16.43
CA ASP A 171 17.49 -3.37 -15.93
C ASP A 171 17.55 -3.46 -14.40
N LYS A 172 18.71 -3.91 -13.89
CA LYS A 172 18.96 -4.03 -12.45
C LYS A 172 18.85 -2.68 -11.73
N ALA A 173 19.20 -1.57 -12.37
CA ALA A 173 19.09 -0.24 -11.78
C ALA A 173 17.62 0.16 -11.55
N THR A 174 16.72 -0.16 -12.50
CA THR A 174 15.28 0.07 -12.33
C THR A 174 14.69 -0.81 -11.22
N TRP A 175 15.17 -2.05 -11.07
CA TRP A 175 14.78 -2.92 -9.94
C TRP A 175 15.24 -2.35 -8.60
N GLN A 176 16.49 -1.88 -8.50
CA GLN A 176 16.98 -1.23 -7.28
C GLN A 176 16.16 0.02 -6.94
N ALA A 177 15.81 0.83 -7.93
CA ALA A 177 14.90 1.96 -7.75
C ALA A 177 13.52 1.51 -7.22
N TYR A 178 12.98 0.40 -7.72
CA TYR A 178 11.73 -0.17 -7.23
C TYR A 178 11.81 -0.61 -5.76
N VAL A 179 12.91 -1.27 -5.38
CA VAL A 179 13.21 -1.64 -3.98
C VAL A 179 13.31 -0.40 -3.09
N SER A 180 14.10 0.60 -3.50
CA SER A 180 14.29 1.82 -2.73
C SER A 180 12.98 2.61 -2.57
N ALA A 181 12.17 2.74 -3.62
CA ALA A 181 10.86 3.39 -3.54
C ALA A 181 9.94 2.65 -2.56
N ASN A 182 9.83 1.32 -2.67
CA ASN A 182 9.01 0.52 -1.76
C ASN A 182 9.48 0.61 -0.30
N LYS A 183 10.79 0.75 -0.06
CA LYS A 183 11.35 0.98 1.28
C LYS A 183 10.91 2.34 1.83
N ILE A 184 11.00 3.42 1.05
CA ILE A 184 10.54 4.75 1.46
C ILE A 184 9.03 4.75 1.78
N PHE A 185 8.21 4.09 0.95
CA PHE A 185 6.79 3.90 1.25
C PHE A 185 6.56 3.13 2.56
N ALA A 186 7.33 2.05 2.78
CA ALA A 186 7.22 1.28 4.01
C ALA A 186 7.60 2.15 5.24
N ASP A 187 8.66 2.95 5.15
CA ASP A 187 9.09 3.85 6.22
C ASP A 187 7.98 4.86 6.55
N LYS A 188 7.31 5.42 5.53
CA LYS A 188 6.16 6.32 5.72
C LYS A 188 4.96 5.65 6.39
N VAL A 189 4.69 4.38 6.07
CA VAL A 189 3.66 3.62 6.78
C VAL A 189 4.07 3.37 8.24
N MET A 190 5.36 3.09 8.49
CA MET A 190 5.88 2.86 9.84
C MET A 190 5.80 4.08 10.75
N GLU A 191 5.77 5.29 10.20
CA GLU A 191 5.61 6.54 10.95
C GLU A 191 4.21 6.68 11.58
N VAL A 192 3.17 6.09 10.98
CA VAL A 192 1.76 6.31 11.38
C VAL A 192 1.05 5.08 11.94
N ILE A 193 1.59 3.88 11.72
CA ILE A 193 0.95 2.61 12.08
C ILE A 193 1.02 2.30 13.58
N ASN A 194 -0.12 1.90 14.15
CA ASN A 194 -0.17 1.11 15.37
C ASN A 194 -0.21 -0.40 15.02
N PRO A 195 0.90 -1.15 15.18
CA PRO A 195 1.04 -2.49 14.62
C PRO A 195 0.11 -3.56 15.23
N ASP A 196 -0.42 -3.34 16.43
CA ASP A 196 -1.30 -4.31 17.11
C ASP A 196 -2.79 -4.14 16.73
N GLU A 197 -3.20 -2.91 16.40
CA GLU A 197 -4.59 -2.55 16.15
C GLU A 197 -4.88 -2.37 14.66
N ASP A 198 -4.02 -1.64 13.95
CA ASP A 198 -4.26 -1.17 12.59
C ASP A 198 -4.18 -2.29 11.55
N TYR A 199 -4.90 -2.07 10.44
CA TYR A 199 -4.82 -2.90 9.24
C TYR A 199 -4.21 -2.07 8.12
N VAL A 200 -3.18 -2.62 7.48
CA VAL A 200 -2.58 -2.00 6.29
C VAL A 200 -3.06 -2.73 5.06
N TRP A 201 -3.59 -1.98 4.09
CA TRP A 201 -4.03 -2.50 2.81
C TRP A 201 -3.22 -1.86 1.69
N VAL A 202 -2.38 -2.68 1.06
CA VAL A 202 -1.46 -2.26 -0.01
C VAL A 202 -2.08 -2.54 -1.36
N HIS A 203 -1.98 -1.59 -2.29
CA HIS A 203 -2.60 -1.68 -3.60
C HIS A 203 -1.60 -1.69 -4.75
N ASP A 204 -1.87 -2.62 -5.66
CA ASP A 204 -1.34 -2.72 -7.02
C ASP A 204 0.14 -3.12 -7.17
N TYR A 205 0.53 -3.39 -8.42
CA TYR A 205 1.86 -3.90 -8.78
C TYR A 205 3.03 -2.95 -8.42
N HIS A 206 2.75 -1.68 -8.12
CA HIS A 206 3.75 -0.70 -7.71
C HIS A 206 4.41 -1.05 -6.36
N LEU A 207 3.68 -1.72 -5.47
CA LEU A 207 4.07 -1.88 -4.07
C LEU A 207 4.13 -3.36 -3.60
N MET A 208 4.48 -4.29 -4.49
CA MET A 208 4.41 -5.73 -4.21
C MET A 208 5.42 -6.22 -3.16
N ILE A 209 6.53 -5.50 -2.97
CA ILE A 209 7.58 -5.89 -2.02
C ILE A 209 7.50 -5.12 -0.69
N LEU A 210 6.71 -4.05 -0.64
CA LEU A 210 6.43 -3.26 0.56
C LEU A 210 6.07 -4.12 1.79
N PRO A 211 5.23 -5.17 1.68
CA PRO A 211 4.89 -6.02 2.82
C PRO A 211 6.12 -6.67 3.49
N THR A 212 7.20 -6.91 2.75
CA THR A 212 8.46 -7.46 3.30
C THR A 212 9.05 -6.54 4.34
N PHE A 213 9.11 -5.24 4.06
CA PHE A 213 9.69 -4.26 4.96
C PHE A 213 8.86 -4.11 6.24
N LEU A 214 7.52 -4.04 6.08
CA LEU A 214 6.61 -3.98 7.22
C LEU A 214 6.71 -5.22 8.12
N ARG A 215 6.67 -6.42 7.51
CA ARG A 215 6.73 -7.68 8.27
C ARG A 215 8.08 -7.90 8.96
N LYS A 216 9.19 -7.43 8.34
CA LYS A 216 10.53 -7.45 8.95
C LYS A 216 10.60 -6.60 10.22
N ARG A 217 9.90 -5.47 10.25
CA ARG A 217 9.85 -4.58 11.42
C ARG A 217 8.83 -5.01 12.46
N TYR A 218 7.64 -5.39 12.01
CA TYR A 218 6.49 -5.75 12.84
C TYR A 218 5.96 -7.11 12.42
N MET A 219 6.33 -8.18 13.13
CA MET A 219 5.97 -9.55 12.73
C MET A 219 4.44 -9.80 12.74
N ARG A 220 3.71 -9.14 13.64
CA ARG A 220 2.27 -9.33 13.88
C ARG A 220 1.36 -8.36 13.11
N VAL A 221 1.94 -7.48 12.29
CA VAL A 221 1.18 -6.46 11.54
C VAL A 221 0.14 -7.11 10.62
N LYS A 222 -1.08 -6.57 10.59
CA LYS A 222 -2.17 -7.12 9.76
C LYS A 222 -2.07 -6.55 8.35
N LEU A 223 -1.67 -7.36 7.38
CA LEU A 223 -1.39 -6.91 6.01
C LEU A 223 -2.34 -7.53 4.98
N GLY A 224 -3.07 -6.68 4.28
CA GLY A 224 -3.76 -7.01 3.05
C GLY A 224 -3.00 -6.48 1.83
N PHE A 225 -3.07 -7.20 0.71
CA PHE A 225 -2.64 -6.72 -0.60
C PHE A 225 -3.73 -6.98 -1.63
N PHE A 226 -3.95 -6.05 -2.56
CA PHE A 226 -4.86 -6.25 -3.68
C PHE A 226 -4.18 -5.89 -5.00
N LEU A 227 -4.17 -6.83 -5.96
CA LEU A 227 -3.65 -6.58 -7.30
C LEU A 227 -4.77 -6.15 -8.25
N HIS A 228 -4.66 -4.93 -8.78
CA HIS A 228 -5.64 -4.42 -9.76
C HIS A 228 -5.36 -4.90 -11.19
N SER A 229 -4.09 -5.17 -11.50
CA SER A 229 -3.70 -5.75 -12.79
C SER A 229 -3.95 -7.27 -12.85
N PRO A 230 -3.99 -7.86 -14.05
CA PRO A 230 -3.94 -9.31 -14.21
C PRO A 230 -2.67 -9.89 -13.58
N PHE A 231 -2.75 -11.13 -13.07
CA PHE A 231 -1.56 -11.89 -12.71
C PHE A 231 -1.23 -12.87 -13.84
N PRO A 232 -0.01 -12.81 -14.41
CA PRO A 232 0.34 -13.60 -15.58
C PRO A 232 0.52 -15.09 -15.24
N SER A 233 0.37 -15.95 -16.24
CA SER A 233 0.59 -17.38 -16.09
C SER A 233 2.03 -17.70 -15.70
N SER A 234 2.27 -18.86 -15.09
CA SER A 234 3.61 -19.24 -14.63
C SER A 234 4.65 -19.31 -15.76
N GLU A 235 4.23 -19.56 -17.00
CA GLU A 235 5.11 -19.57 -18.17
C GLU A 235 5.62 -18.18 -18.56
N ILE A 236 4.78 -17.16 -18.34
CA ILE A 236 5.15 -15.76 -18.58
C ILE A 236 5.90 -15.23 -17.36
N TYR A 237 5.37 -15.46 -16.16
CA TYR A 237 5.96 -14.97 -14.92
C TYR A 237 7.39 -15.48 -14.69
N ARG A 238 7.74 -16.70 -15.13
CA ARG A 238 9.11 -17.23 -15.00
C ARG A 238 10.16 -16.46 -15.79
N THR A 239 9.76 -15.66 -16.77
CA THR A 239 10.69 -14.79 -17.54
C THR A 239 11.21 -13.62 -16.70
N LEU A 240 10.51 -13.24 -15.62
CA LEU A 240 10.92 -12.21 -14.68
C LEU A 240 12.18 -12.67 -13.90
N PRO A 241 13.30 -11.92 -13.93
CA PRO A 241 14.51 -12.28 -13.19
C PRO A 241 14.31 -12.23 -11.67
N VAL A 242 13.53 -11.28 -11.17
CA VAL A 242 13.26 -11.03 -9.73
C VAL A 242 11.95 -11.65 -9.23
N ARG A 243 11.56 -12.76 -9.87
CA ARG A 243 10.28 -13.45 -9.65
C ARG A 243 10.12 -13.96 -8.22
N GLU A 244 11.19 -14.46 -7.59
CA GLU A 244 11.10 -15.00 -6.25
C GLU A 244 10.95 -13.89 -5.21
N GLU A 245 11.64 -12.78 -5.39
CA GLU A 245 11.60 -11.61 -4.51
C GLU A 245 10.19 -11.01 -4.48
N ILE A 246 9.54 -10.88 -5.64
CA ILE A 246 8.17 -10.37 -5.72
C ILE A 246 7.17 -11.35 -5.10
N LEU A 247 7.26 -12.66 -5.41
CA LEU A 247 6.37 -13.66 -4.78
C LEU A 247 6.53 -13.69 -3.26
N ARG A 248 7.78 -13.74 -2.77
CA ARG A 248 8.06 -13.71 -1.32
C ARG A 248 7.57 -12.41 -0.70
N GLY A 249 7.65 -11.29 -1.42
CA GLY A 249 7.09 -10.01 -1.00
C GLY A 249 5.59 -10.09 -0.75
N LEU A 250 4.84 -10.63 -1.70
CA LEU A 250 3.40 -10.82 -1.57
C LEU A 250 3.03 -11.83 -0.48
N LEU A 251 3.80 -12.91 -0.31
CA LEU A 251 3.59 -13.91 0.75
C LEU A 251 3.88 -13.38 2.17
N ASN A 252 4.42 -12.17 2.29
CA ASN A 252 4.47 -11.48 3.58
C ASN A 252 3.12 -10.86 3.98
N CYS A 253 2.10 -10.87 3.12
CA CYS A 253 0.73 -10.50 3.47
C CYS A 253 -0.01 -11.61 4.23
N ASP A 254 -1.05 -11.24 4.97
CA ASP A 254 -2.01 -12.20 5.54
C ASP A 254 -3.14 -12.47 4.55
N LEU A 255 -3.51 -11.47 3.75
CA LEU A 255 -4.54 -11.54 2.73
C LEU A 255 -4.03 -11.00 1.39
N ILE A 256 -4.24 -11.75 0.30
CA ILE A 256 -3.94 -11.34 -1.07
C ILE A 256 -5.23 -11.43 -1.89
N GLY A 257 -5.64 -10.32 -2.49
CA GLY A 257 -6.85 -10.21 -3.30
C GLY A 257 -6.56 -10.05 -4.80
N PHE A 258 -7.41 -10.67 -5.61
CA PHE A 258 -7.40 -10.56 -7.07
C PHE A 258 -8.83 -10.36 -7.61
N HIS A 259 -8.96 -9.77 -8.80
CA HIS A 259 -10.27 -9.58 -9.45
C HIS A 259 -10.99 -10.88 -9.82
N THR A 260 -10.25 -11.87 -10.31
CA THR A 260 -10.80 -13.12 -10.85
C THR A 260 -10.09 -14.33 -10.25
N PHE A 261 -10.78 -15.48 -10.27
CA PHE A 261 -10.20 -16.74 -9.85
C PHE A 261 -8.99 -17.14 -10.71
N ASP A 262 -8.97 -16.81 -12.00
CA ASP A 262 -7.85 -17.16 -12.88
C ASP A 262 -6.55 -16.47 -12.48
N TYR A 263 -6.61 -15.19 -12.07
CA TYR A 263 -5.42 -14.47 -11.60
C TYR A 263 -4.90 -15.09 -10.30
N ALA A 264 -5.80 -15.41 -9.37
CA ALA A 264 -5.45 -16.12 -8.14
C ALA A 264 -4.82 -17.50 -8.44
N ARG A 265 -5.41 -18.27 -9.37
CA ARG A 265 -4.90 -19.57 -9.80
C ARG A 265 -3.51 -19.48 -10.42
N HIS A 266 -3.25 -18.46 -11.24
CA HIS A 266 -1.92 -18.21 -11.80
C HIS A 266 -0.89 -17.87 -10.72
N PHE A 267 -1.26 -17.05 -9.74
CA PHE A 267 -0.40 -16.76 -8.58
C PHE A 267 -0.07 -18.03 -7.78
N LEU A 268 -1.07 -18.87 -7.47
CA LEU A 268 -0.86 -20.15 -6.79
C LEU A 268 0.08 -21.07 -7.59
N SER A 269 -0.12 -21.16 -8.91
CA SER A 269 0.74 -21.95 -9.78
C SER A 269 2.18 -21.43 -9.79
N CYS A 270 2.38 -20.11 -9.70
CA CYS A 270 3.72 -19.53 -9.58
C CYS A 270 4.35 -19.86 -8.22
N CYS A 271 3.60 -19.75 -7.13
CA CYS A 271 4.07 -20.12 -5.79
C CYS A 271 4.47 -21.60 -5.71
N SER A 272 3.65 -22.50 -6.28
CA SER A 272 3.95 -23.93 -6.30
C SER A 272 5.19 -24.25 -7.16
N ARG A 273 5.26 -23.74 -8.39
CA ARG A 273 6.35 -24.08 -9.31
C ARG A 273 7.70 -23.42 -8.96
N MET A 274 7.69 -22.22 -8.38
CA MET A 274 8.92 -21.48 -8.11
C MET A 274 9.41 -21.62 -6.67
N LEU A 275 8.49 -21.76 -5.72
CA LEU A 275 8.83 -21.82 -4.29
C LEU A 275 8.53 -23.20 -3.68
N GLY A 276 7.94 -24.13 -4.43
CA GLY A 276 7.60 -25.46 -3.93
C GLY A 276 6.49 -25.46 -2.88
N LEU A 277 5.62 -24.44 -2.89
CA LEU A 277 4.56 -24.28 -1.90
C LEU A 277 3.27 -24.97 -2.35
N ASP A 278 2.71 -25.80 -1.47
CA ASP A 278 1.40 -26.39 -1.67
C ASP A 278 0.32 -25.44 -1.14
N TYR A 279 -0.82 -25.39 -1.85
CA TYR A 279 -2.00 -24.66 -1.42
C TYR A 279 -3.12 -25.60 -1.04
N GLN A 280 -3.93 -25.20 -0.06
CA GLN A 280 -5.13 -25.92 0.34
C GLN A 280 -6.35 -25.10 -0.04
N SER A 281 -7.31 -25.76 -0.69
CA SER A 281 -8.65 -25.22 -0.90
C SER A 281 -9.61 -25.97 0.01
N LYS A 282 -10.17 -25.27 1.02
CA LYS A 282 -11.12 -25.83 1.99
C LYS A 282 -12.33 -24.91 2.10
N ARG A 283 -13.53 -25.44 1.87
CA ARG A 283 -14.83 -24.74 2.08
C ARG A 283 -14.91 -23.33 1.48
N GLY A 284 -14.40 -23.14 0.26
CA GLY A 284 -14.44 -21.83 -0.44
C GLY A 284 -13.34 -20.84 -0.02
N TYR A 285 -12.39 -21.27 0.81
CA TYR A 285 -11.19 -20.53 1.15
C TYR A 285 -9.97 -21.18 0.50
N ILE A 286 -9.09 -20.35 -0.05
CA ILE A 286 -7.81 -20.75 -0.62
C ILE A 286 -6.70 -20.18 0.26
N GLY A 287 -5.85 -21.05 0.79
CA GLY A 287 -4.74 -20.66 1.65
C GLY A 287 -3.44 -21.33 1.24
N LEU A 288 -2.33 -20.61 1.44
CA LEU A 288 -0.97 -21.11 1.34
C LEU A 288 -0.36 -21.14 2.75
N ASP A 289 0.32 -22.22 3.13
CA ASP A 289 1.19 -22.20 4.31
C ASP A 289 2.56 -21.64 3.93
N TYR A 290 2.97 -20.58 4.60
CA TYR A 290 4.25 -19.93 4.39
C TYR A 290 4.89 -19.60 5.74
N TYR A 291 5.92 -20.38 6.11
CA TYR A 291 6.65 -20.29 7.38
C TYR A 291 5.73 -20.35 8.61
N GLY A 292 4.73 -21.24 8.60
CA GLY A 292 3.80 -21.43 9.72
C GLY A 292 2.71 -20.36 9.82
N ARG A 293 2.59 -19.48 8.80
CA ARG A 293 1.47 -18.55 8.63
C ARG A 293 0.63 -18.99 7.45
N THR A 294 -0.68 -18.86 7.58
CA THR A 294 -1.59 -19.09 6.46
C THR A 294 -1.83 -17.78 5.71
N VAL A 295 -1.38 -17.71 4.46
CA VAL A 295 -1.67 -16.59 3.55
C VAL A 295 -2.98 -16.87 2.83
N CYS A 296 -3.98 -16.03 3.11
CA CYS A 296 -5.32 -16.09 2.54
C CYS A 296 -5.35 -15.50 1.13
N LEU A 297 -5.97 -16.20 0.18
CA LEU A 297 -6.34 -15.65 -1.11
C LEU A 297 -7.85 -15.37 -1.17
N LYS A 298 -8.23 -14.20 -1.67
CA LYS A 298 -9.63 -13.82 -1.92
C LYS A 298 -9.82 -13.31 -3.34
N ILE A 299 -11.00 -13.61 -3.88
CA ILE A 299 -11.43 -13.12 -5.19
C ILE A 299 -12.41 -12.00 -4.90
N LEU A 300 -12.03 -10.77 -5.26
CA LEU A 300 -12.79 -9.56 -5.01
C LEU A 300 -12.88 -8.78 -6.32
N SER A 301 -14.01 -8.88 -7.00
CA SER A 301 -14.24 -8.14 -8.24
C SER A 301 -14.62 -6.70 -7.89
N VAL A 302 -13.75 -5.75 -8.23
CA VAL A 302 -14.01 -4.32 -8.05
C VAL A 302 -15.21 -3.89 -8.90
N GLY A 303 -16.12 -3.14 -8.28
CA GLY A 303 -17.28 -2.53 -8.93
C GLY A 303 -17.14 -1.02 -9.10
N ILE A 304 -18.23 -0.36 -9.47
CA ILE A 304 -18.31 1.09 -9.64
C ILE A 304 -19.29 1.71 -8.65
N HIS A 305 -19.04 2.95 -8.23
CA HIS A 305 -19.95 3.67 -7.35
C HIS A 305 -21.14 4.25 -8.13
N MET A 306 -22.25 3.50 -8.19
CA MET A 306 -23.46 3.89 -8.96
C MET A 306 -24.04 5.24 -8.52
N GLY A 307 -24.07 5.56 -7.23
CA GLY A 307 -24.60 6.84 -6.73
C GLY A 307 -23.83 8.07 -7.22
N GLN A 308 -22.50 8.02 -7.21
CA GLN A 308 -21.63 9.05 -7.78
C GLN A 308 -21.89 9.24 -9.27
N ILE A 309 -21.98 8.14 -10.04
CA ILE A 309 -22.27 8.21 -11.48
C ILE A 309 -23.63 8.86 -11.74
N GLN A 310 -24.67 8.45 -11.02
CA GLN A 310 -26.01 9.04 -11.13
C GLN A 310 -26.00 10.54 -10.78
N SER A 311 -25.25 10.94 -9.75
CA SER A 311 -25.09 12.35 -9.37
C SER A 311 -24.44 13.16 -10.49
N VAL A 312 -23.35 12.66 -11.08
CA VAL A 312 -22.65 13.33 -12.20
C VAL A 312 -23.54 13.40 -13.44
N MET A 313 -24.30 12.35 -13.73
CA MET A 313 -25.26 12.33 -14.85
C MET A 313 -26.40 13.35 -14.67
N ALA A 314 -26.83 13.60 -13.43
CA ALA A 314 -27.88 14.57 -13.12
C ALA A 314 -27.41 16.03 -13.18
N GLN A 315 -26.10 16.29 -13.29
CA GLN A 315 -25.59 17.66 -13.36
C GLN A 315 -25.98 18.34 -14.67
N GLN A 316 -26.43 19.59 -14.58
CA GLN A 316 -26.81 20.39 -15.75
C GLN A 316 -25.66 20.58 -16.74
N GLY A 317 -24.42 20.68 -16.25
CA GLY A 317 -23.23 20.78 -17.10
C GLY A 317 -23.05 19.54 -17.99
N THR A 318 -23.18 18.36 -17.41
CA THR A 318 -23.13 17.08 -18.13
C THR A 318 -24.26 16.99 -19.16
N ALA A 319 -25.49 17.33 -18.77
CA ALA A 319 -26.64 17.28 -19.67
C ALA A 319 -26.48 18.22 -20.88
N LYS A 320 -25.99 19.46 -20.66
CA LYS A 320 -25.66 20.40 -21.74
C LYS A 320 -24.59 19.84 -22.67
N LYS A 321 -23.51 19.29 -22.11
CA LYS A 321 -22.41 18.76 -22.94
C LYS A 321 -22.85 17.56 -23.78
N VAL A 322 -23.73 16.72 -23.25
CA VAL A 322 -24.33 15.60 -24.00
C VAL A 322 -25.22 16.10 -25.15
N MET A 323 -25.97 17.20 -24.96
CA MET A 323 -26.74 17.80 -26.05
C MET A 323 -25.84 18.37 -27.15
N GLU A 324 -24.81 19.13 -26.78
CA GLU A 324 -23.81 19.66 -27.74
C GLU A 324 -23.20 18.54 -28.59
N LEU A 325 -22.76 17.45 -27.96
CA LEU A 325 -22.15 16.32 -28.67
C LEU A 325 -23.15 15.58 -29.58
N LYS A 326 -24.44 15.55 -29.24
CA LYS A 326 -25.49 14.97 -30.10
C LYS A 326 -25.85 15.84 -31.30
N GLU A 327 -25.61 17.15 -31.22
CA GLU A 327 -25.79 18.05 -32.34
C GLU A 327 -24.58 18.01 -33.30
N GLU A 328 -23.38 17.72 -32.77
CA GLU A 328 -22.13 17.68 -33.53
C GLU A 328 -21.87 16.36 -34.28
N TYR A 329 -22.39 15.21 -33.80
CA TYR A 329 -22.15 13.87 -34.34
C TYR A 329 -23.44 13.09 -34.64
#